data_AF-A0A355DS39-F1
#
_entry.id   AF-A0A355DS39-F1
#
_cell.length_a   1.000
_cell.length_b   1.000
_cell.length_c   1.000
_cell.angle_alpha   90.00
_cell.angle_beta   90.00
_cell.angle_gamma   90.00
#
_symmetry.space_group_name_H-M   'P 1'
#
loop_
_entity.id
_entity.type
_entity.pdbx_description
1 polymer ?
#
loop_
_entity_poly.entity_id
_entity_poly.type
_entity_poly.pdbx_seq_one_letter_code
_entity_poly.pdbx_strand_id
1 'polypeptide(L)' 'MPQLTRQLGDINPILQEQIHRLSTLALEELGEALLDFSVTTDLIAWLDQQ' A
#
# COMPACT_ATOMS: atom_id res chain seq x y z
N MET A 1 -12.58 -2.40 -2.59
CA MET A 1 -11.19 -2.79 -2.30
C MET A 1 -11.12 -3.41 -0.89
N PRO A 2 -11.37 -4.71 -0.70
CA PRO A 2 -11.41 -5.34 0.63
C PRO A 2 -10.12 -6.10 1.01
N GLN A 3 -9.02 -5.89 0.28
CA GLN A 3 -7.78 -6.69 0.45
C GLN A 3 -6.77 -5.96 1.34
N LEU A 4 -6.47 -4.68 1.03
CA LEU A 4 -5.59 -3.86 1.88
C LEU A 4 -6.12 -3.74 3.33
N THR A 5 -7.40 -3.43 3.49
CA THR A 5 -8.03 -3.30 4.83
C THR A 5 -8.09 -4.63 5.59
N ARG A 6 -7.94 -5.76 4.88
CA ARG A 6 -8.01 -7.10 5.49
C ARG A 6 -6.61 -7.62 5.85
N GLN A 7 -5.60 -7.24 5.08
CA GLN A 7 -4.22 -7.63 5.32
C GLN A 7 -3.52 -6.69 6.32
N LEU A 8 -3.80 -5.39 6.24
CA LEU A 8 -3.16 -4.35 7.05
C LEU A 8 -4.10 -3.73 8.11
N GLY A 9 -5.38 -4.13 8.10
CA GLY A 9 -6.37 -3.63 9.05
C GLY A 9 -6.81 -2.19 8.76
N ASP A 10 -6.75 -1.33 9.77
CA ASP A 10 -7.13 0.09 9.68
C ASP A 10 -6.08 0.87 8.88
N ILE A 11 -6.24 0.87 7.56
CA ILE A 11 -5.42 1.69 6.67
C ILE A 11 -5.84 3.15 6.87
N ASN A 12 -4.87 4.00 7.20
CA ASN A 12 -5.12 5.43 7.32
C ASN A 12 -5.60 6.00 5.97
N PRO A 13 -6.68 6.81 5.94
CA PRO A 13 -7.18 7.42 4.71
C PRO A 13 -6.11 8.20 3.92
N ILE A 14 -5.10 8.74 4.61
CA ILE A 14 -3.95 9.42 3.99
C ILE A 14 -3.12 8.46 3.10
N LEU A 15 -2.93 7.21 3.54
CA LEU A 15 -2.21 6.20 2.77
C LEU A 15 -3.01 5.76 1.56
N GLN A 16 -4.33 5.62 1.71
CA GLN A 16 -5.21 5.35 0.57
C GLN A 16 -5.12 6.45 -0.49
N GLU A 17 -5.10 7.72 -0.09
CA GLU A 17 -4.92 8.82 -1.03
C GLU A 17 -3.58 8.77 -1.75
N GLN A 18 -2.49 8.43 -1.05
CA GLN A 18 -1.17 8.27 -1.68
C GLN A 18 -1.18 7.15 -2.71
N ILE A 19 -1.72 5.98 -2.35
CA ILE A 19 -1.87 4.83 -3.27
C ILE A 19 -2.70 5.21 -4.49
N HIS A 20 -3.78 5.98 -4.31
CA HIS A 20 -4.62 6.47 -5.40
C HIS A 20 -3.92 7.48 -6.32
N ARG A 21 -2.85 8.15 -5.85
CA ARG A 21 -2.02 9.05 -6.66
C ARG A 21 -0.85 8.36 -7.34
N LEU A 22 -0.57 7.10 -7.00
CA LEU A 22 0.52 6.35 -7.63
C LEU A 22 0.25 6.15 -9.13
N SER A 23 1.33 6.14 -9.89
CA SER A 23 1.29 5.79 -11.32
C SER A 23 0.99 4.31 -11.50
N THR A 24 0.51 3.92 -12.69
CA THR A 24 0.17 2.53 -13.01
C THR A 24 1.32 1.56 -12.69
N LEU A 25 2.56 1.95 -12.99
CA LEU A 25 3.76 1.14 -12.69
C LEU A 25 3.93 0.89 -11.19
N ALA A 26 3.81 1.95 -10.37
CA ALA A 26 3.93 1.84 -8.92
C ALA A 26 2.76 1.04 -8.32
N LEU A 27 1.57 1.08 -8.93
CA LEU A 27 0.44 0.22 -8.54
C LEU A 27 0.72 -1.27 -8.80
N GLU A 28 1.40 -1.59 -9.90
CA GLU A 28 1.83 -2.96 -10.21
C GLU A 28 2.90 -3.44 -9.21
N GLU A 29 3.91 -2.61 -8.92
CA GLU A 29 4.95 -2.91 -7.93
C GLU A 29 4.37 -3.01 -6.50
N LEU A 30 3.43 -2.13 -6.14
CA LEU A 30 2.72 -2.19 -4.88
C LEU A 30 2.01 -3.52 -4.73
N GLY A 31 1.35 -4.02 -5.77
CA GLY A 31 0.63 -5.29 -5.72
C GLY A 31 1.55 -6.48 -5.43
N GLU A 32 2.75 -6.48 -5.99
CA GLU A 32 3.75 -7.53 -5.78
C GLU A 32 4.40 -7.41 -4.39
N ALA A 33 4.78 -6.20 -4.00
CA ALA A 33 5.36 -5.92 -2.69
C ALA A 33 4.36 -6.11 -1.54
N LEU A 34 3.06 -5.85 -1.77
CA LEU A 34 1.99 -6.06 -0.80
C LEU A 34 1.91 -7.52 -0.34
N LEU A 35 2.30 -8.48 -1.17
CA LEU A 35 2.35 -9.90 -0.78
C LEU A 35 3.46 -10.17 0.25
N ASP A 36 4.51 -9.36 0.27
CA ASP A 36 5.64 -9.43 1.22
C ASP A 36 5.35 -8.62 2.50
N PHE A 37 4.42 -7.65 2.44
CA PHE A 37 4.09 -6.81 3.60
C PHE A 37 3.38 -7.61 4.69
N SER A 38 4.02 -7.64 5.85
CA SER A 38 3.48 -8.28 7.05
C SER A 38 2.79 -7.27 7.96
N VAL A 39 3.19 -5.99 7.92
CA VAL A 39 2.60 -4.92 8.72
C VAL A 39 2.40 -3.62 7.93
N THR A 40 1.54 -2.74 8.44
CA THR A 40 1.27 -1.43 7.81
C THR A 40 2.51 -0.57 7.69
N THR A 41 3.51 -0.75 8.57
CA THR A 41 4.79 -0.05 8.50
C THR A 41 5.57 -0.38 7.21
N ASP A 42 5.48 -1.61 6.69
CA ASP A 42 6.13 -1.99 5.43
C ASP A 42 5.51 -1.21 4.25
N LEU A 43 4.18 -1.10 4.24
CA LEU A 43 3.45 -0.30 3.26
C LEU A 43 3.85 1.19 3.35
N ILE A 44 3.97 1.74 4.55
CA ILE A 44 4.36 3.14 4.75
C ILE A 44 5.79 3.37 4.25
N ALA A 45 6.73 2.47 4.58
CA ALA A 45 8.11 2.58 4.13
C ALA A 45 8.23 2.45 2.61
N TRP A 46 7.45 1.57 1.99
CA TRP A 46 7.40 1.44 0.54
C TRP A 46 6.81 2.69 -0.13
N LEU A 47 5.74 3.26 0.43
CA LEU A 47 5.16 4.51 -0.06
C LEU A 47 6.10 5.72 0.07
N ASP A 48 6.93 5.76 1.11
CA ASP A 48 7.96 6.79 1.31
C ASP A 48 9.14 6.66 0.32
N GLN A 49 9.36 5.45 -0.22
CA GLN A 49 10.39 5.17 -1.22
C GLN A 49 9.95 5.46 -2.67
N GLN A 50 8.67 5.76 -2.92
CA GLN A 50 8.09 6.08 -4.24
C GLN A 50 8.05 7.59 -4.49
#